data_AF-A0A7W1V088-F1
#
_entry.id   AF-A0A7W1V088-F1
#
_cell.length_a   1.000
_cell.length_b   1.000
_cell.length_c   1.000
_cell.angle_alpha   90.00
_cell.angle_beta   90.00
_cell.angle_gamma   90.00
#
_symmetry.space_group_name_H-M   'P 1'
#
loop_
_entity.id
_entity.type
_entity.pdbx_description
1 polymer ?
#
loop_
_entity_poly.entity_id
_entity_poly.type
_entity_poly.pdbx_seq_one_letter_code
_entity_poly.pdbx_strand_id
1 'polypeptide(L)'
;MKNILLIFTGLVFSLGSLLASEDWGQTGHRVVAEVASENLTSKAKKEIDELLNGMSLAVASTYADEIKSDSRYREFGPWHYVN
;
A
#
# COMPACT_ATOMS: atom_id res chain seq x y z
N MET A 1 2.69 -5.31 -42.41
CA MET A 1 1.90 -4.59 -41.38
C MET A 1 1.37 -5.52 -40.29
N LYS A 2 0.73 -6.65 -40.61
CA LYS A 2 0.20 -7.61 -39.62
C LYS A 2 1.25 -8.12 -38.62
N ASN A 3 2.47 -8.41 -39.08
CA ASN A 3 3.55 -8.87 -38.20
C ASN A 3 4.08 -7.76 -37.28
N ILE A 4 4.10 -6.51 -37.75
CA ILE A 4 4.46 -5.34 -36.93
C ILE A 4 3.39 -5.09 -35.87
N LEU A 5 2.11 -5.22 -36.23
CA LEU A 5 0.99 -5.12 -35.30
C LEU A 5 1.06 -6.22 -34.23
N LEU A 6 1.38 -7.47 -34.61
CA LEU A 6 1.55 -8.57 -33.65
C LEU A 6 2.74 -8.36 -32.71
N ILE A 7 3.87 -7.84 -33.21
CA ILE A 7 5.03 -7.49 -32.38
C ILE A 7 4.67 -6.35 -31.42
N PHE A 8 3.96 -5.32 -31.89
CA PHE A 8 3.53 -4.21 -31.07
C PHE A 8 2.55 -4.66 -29.97
N THR A 9 1.55 -5.49 -30.31
CA THR A 9 0.61 -6.06 -29.35
C THR A 9 1.32 -6.95 -28.33
N GLY A 10 2.29 -7.76 -28.77
CA GLY A 10 3.12 -8.57 -27.87
C GLY A 10 3.94 -7.72 -26.91
N LEU A 11 4.57 -6.64 -27.41
CA LEU A 11 5.38 -5.72 -26.60
C LEU A 11 4.56 -5.00 -25.53
N VAL A 12 3.35 -4.54 -25.88
CA VAL A 12 2.42 -3.90 -24.93
C VAL A 12 1.97 -4.88 -23.85
N PHE A 13 1.69 -6.13 -24.21
CA PHE A 13 1.30 -7.17 -23.24
C PHE A 13 2.45 -7.54 -22.29
N SER A 14 3.68 -7.62 -22.80
CA SER A 14 4.87 -7.88 -21.98
C SER A 14 5.25 -6.73 -21.05
N LEU A 15 4.96 -5.47 -21.42
CA LEU A 15 5.15 -4.32 -20.53
C LEU A 15 4.17 -4.32 -19.35
N GLY A 16 2.91 -4.73 -19.57
CA GLY A 16 1.90 -4.78 -18.51
C GLY A 16 2.23 -5.75 -17.37
N SER A 17 2.90 -6.86 -17.70
CA SER A 17 3.35 -7.86 -16.72
C SER A 17 4.58 -7.46 -15.89
N LEU A 18 5.29 -6.40 -16.26
CA LEU A 18 6.43 -5.86 -15.49
C LEU A 18 6.00 -4.84 -14.43
N LEU A 19 4.75 -4.38 -14.45
CA LEU A 19 4.21 -3.39 -13.52
C LEU A 19 3.61 -3.99 -12.24
N ALA A 20 3.74 -5.31 -12.05
CA ALA A 20 3.18 -6.02 -10.90
C ALA A 20 4.27 -6.43 -9.91
N SER A 21 4.46 -5.63 -8.86
CA SER A 21 4.69 -6.06 -7.46
C SER A 21 4.95 -4.82 -6.59
N GLU A 22 3.94 -3.94 -6.48
CA GLU A 22 3.81 -3.04 -5.34
C GLU A 22 2.85 -3.73 -4.35
N ASP A 23 3.18 -4.98 -3.97
CA ASP A 23 2.29 -5.84 -3.18
C ASP A 23 1.94 -5.22 -1.82
N TRP A 24 2.80 -4.30 -1.36
CA TRP A 24 2.65 -3.51 -0.14
C TRP A 24 2.57 -2.01 -0.40
N GLY A 25 2.24 -1.57 -1.63
CA GLY A 25 1.91 -0.17 -1.89
C GLY A 25 0.62 0.24 -1.17
N GLN A 26 0.00 1.36 -1.56
CA GLN A 26 -1.21 1.86 -0.86
C GLN A 26 -2.33 0.80 -0.73
N THR A 27 -2.57 0.03 -1.78
CA THR A 27 -3.58 -1.04 -1.76
C THR A 27 -3.19 -2.16 -0.81
N GLY A 28 -1.93 -2.60 -0.82
CA GLY A 28 -1.44 -3.64 0.08
C GLY A 28 -1.58 -3.24 1.55
N HIS A 29 -1.13 -2.03 1.90
CA HIS A 29 -1.29 -1.49 3.25
C HIS A 29 -2.76 -1.42 3.69
N ARG A 30 -3.68 -1.02 2.80
CA ARG A 30 -5.12 -0.97 3.09
C ARG A 30 -5.71 -2.36 3.30
N VAL A 31 -5.39 -3.32 2.43
CA VAL A 31 -5.88 -4.69 2.52
C VAL A 31 -5.47 -5.34 3.84
N VAL A 32 -4.21 -5.18 4.25
CA VAL A 32 -3.70 -5.74 5.51
C VAL A 32 -4.41 -5.12 6.71
N ALA A 33 -4.60 -3.81 6.69
CA ALA A 33 -5.32 -3.09 7.74
C ALA A 33 -6.81 -3.47 7.81
N GLU A 34 -7.45 -3.75 6.68
CA GLU A 34 -8.84 -4.23 6.65
C GLU A 34 -8.95 -5.63 7.26
N VAL A 35 -8.08 -6.56 6.84
CA VAL A 35 -8.01 -7.91 7.41
C VAL A 35 -7.73 -7.84 8.92
N ALA A 36 -6.81 -6.98 9.34
CA ALA A 36 -6.56 -6.75 10.76
C ALA A 36 -7.81 -6.26 11.50
N SER A 37 -8.54 -5.30 10.92
CA SER A 37 -9.76 -4.71 11.50
C SER A 37 -10.86 -5.75 11.75
N GLU A 38 -10.99 -6.74 10.86
CA GLU A 38 -11.94 -7.86 11.03
C GLU A 38 -11.55 -8.83 12.15
N ASN A 39 -10.28 -8.86 12.52
CA ASN A 39 -9.71 -9.79 13.51
C ASN A 39 -9.40 -9.13 14.87
N LEU A 40 -9.74 -7.84 15.04
CA LEU A 40 -9.56 -7.15 16.32
C LEU A 40 -10.53 -7.66 17.38
N THR A 41 -10.05 -7.76 18.62
CA THR A 41 -10.96 -7.88 19.77
C THR A 41 -11.79 -6.61 19.91
N SER A 42 -12.97 -6.71 20.52
CA SER A 42 -13.83 -5.53 20.75
C SER A 42 -13.13 -4.44 21.56
N LYS A 43 -12.25 -4.81 22.49
CA LYS A 43 -11.42 -3.85 23.23
C LYS A 43 -10.45 -3.13 22.27
N ALA A 44 -9.66 -3.87 21.50
CA ALA A 44 -8.69 -3.27 20.58
C ALA A 44 -9.36 -2.35 19.54
N LYS A 45 -10.50 -2.77 19.00
CA LYS A 45 -11.30 -1.95 18.07
C LYS A 45 -11.72 -0.63 18.70
N LYS A 46 -12.23 -0.65 19.93
CA LYS A 46 -12.64 0.57 20.66
C LYS A 46 -11.47 1.54 20.87
N GLU A 47 -10.33 1.03 21.34
CA GLU A 47 -9.14 1.87 21.59
C GLU A 47 -8.60 2.48 20.27
N ILE A 48 -8.61 1.70 19.17
CA ILE A 48 -8.21 2.20 17.85
C ILE A 48 -9.18 3.28 17.35
N ASP A 49 -10.49 3.07 17.48
CA ASP A 49 -11.50 4.08 17.09
C ASP A 49 -11.33 5.39 17.88
N GLU A 50 -10.98 5.31 19.17
CA GLU A 50 -10.69 6.49 20.00
C GLU A 50 -9.40 7.20 19.54
N LEU A 51 -8.31 6.46 19.28
CA LEU A 51 -7.05 7.02 18.80
C LEU A 51 -7.17 7.67 17.42
N LEU A 52 -7.93 7.04 16.53
CA LEU A 52 -8.11 7.47 15.14
C LEU A 52 -9.30 8.43 14.96
N ASN A 53 -10.01 8.79 16.02
CA ASN A 53 -11.22 9.61 15.99
C ASN A 53 -12.26 9.09 14.96
N GLY A 54 -12.45 7.77 14.92
CA GLY A 54 -13.37 7.09 14.00
C GLY A 54 -12.88 6.94 12.56
N MET A 55 -11.65 7.32 12.24
CA MET A 55 -11.02 6.99 10.95
C MET A 55 -10.72 5.48 10.89
N SER A 56 -10.96 4.84 9.74
CA SER A 56 -10.68 3.43 9.57
C SER A 56 -9.18 3.14 9.58
N LEU A 57 -8.80 1.96 10.09
CA LEU A 57 -7.41 1.52 10.11
C LEU A 57 -6.83 1.41 8.68
N ALA A 58 -7.68 1.09 7.69
CA ALA A 58 -7.30 1.07 6.28
C ALA A 58 -6.87 2.45 5.75
N VAL A 59 -7.53 3.53 6.17
CA VAL A 59 -7.10 4.88 5.77
C VAL A 59 -5.81 5.28 6.47
N ALA A 60 -5.69 4.97 7.77
CA ALA A 60 -4.51 5.31 8.55
C ALA A 60 -3.24 4.54 8.10
N SER A 61 -3.38 3.38 7.46
CA SER A 61 -2.26 2.49 7.16
C SER A 61 -1.26 3.02 6.13
N THR A 62 -1.62 4.02 5.32
CA THR A 62 -0.72 4.63 4.32
C THR A 62 0.01 5.87 4.83
N TYR A 63 -0.35 6.38 6.01
CA TYR A 63 0.15 7.66 6.52
C TYR A 63 1.68 7.72 6.64
N ALA A 64 2.32 6.66 7.11
CA ALA A 64 3.78 6.61 7.25
C ALA A 64 4.50 6.78 5.89
N ASP A 65 3.96 6.14 4.85
CA ASP A 65 4.47 6.26 3.48
C ASP A 65 4.22 7.65 2.87
N GLU A 66 3.12 8.30 3.24
CA GLU A 66 2.77 9.64 2.78
C GLU A 66 3.73 10.71 3.34
N ILE A 67 4.15 10.57 4.61
CA ILE A 67 4.98 11.59 5.28
C ILE A 67 6.48 11.36 5.16
N LYS A 68 6.96 10.15 4.84
CA LYS A 68 8.41 9.81 4.89
C LYS A 68 9.31 10.67 3.99
N SER A 69 8.73 11.29 2.95
CA SER A 69 9.44 12.18 2.03
C SER A 69 9.61 13.62 2.57
N ASP A 70 8.83 14.00 3.57
CA ASP A 70 8.97 15.28 4.26
C ASP A 70 10.25 15.27 5.10
N SER A 71 11.04 16.33 4.97
CA SER A 71 12.26 16.55 5.74
C SER A 71 12.10 16.40 7.26
N ARG A 72 10.91 16.70 7.80
CA ARG A 72 10.57 16.57 9.22
C ARG A 72 10.50 15.11 9.69
N TYR A 73 10.26 14.17 8.79
CA TYR A 73 10.00 12.75 9.09
C TYR A 73 10.99 11.80 8.39
N ARG A 74 11.98 12.34 7.66
CA ARG A 74 12.92 11.55 6.86
C ARG A 74 13.72 10.53 7.68
N GLU A 75 13.93 10.79 8.97
CA GLU A 75 14.60 9.85 9.88
C GLU A 75 13.87 8.50 10.05
N PHE A 76 12.57 8.45 9.76
CA PHE A 76 11.77 7.23 9.84
C PHE A 76 11.82 6.38 8.56
N GLY A 77 12.43 6.87 7.47
CA GLY A 77 12.55 6.14 6.21
C GLY A 77 13.14 4.72 6.37
N PRO A 78 14.22 4.54 7.14
CA PRO A 78 14.79 3.23 7.42
C PRO A 78 13.88 2.25 8.17
N TRP A 79 12.77 2.69 8.77
CA TRP A 79 11.84 1.78 9.47
C TRP A 79 10.99 0.93 8.51
N HIS A 80 10.99 1.26 7.22
CA HIS A 80 10.21 0.56 6.20
C HIS A 80 10.92 -0.66 5.60
N TYR A 81 12.19 -0.90 5.94
CA TYR A 81 12.98 -1.99 5.37
C TYR A 81 14.07 -2.48 6.33
N VAL A 82 14.68 -3.61 5.99
CA VAL A 82 15.87 -4.16 6.66
C VAL A 82 16.89 -4.46 5.56
N ASN A 83 18.13 -3.97 5.72
CA ASN A 83 19.23 -4.14 4.76
C ASN A 83 20.30 -5.09 5.28
#